data_AF-A0A1B6MB98-F1
#
_entry.id   AF-A0A1B6MB98-F1
#
_cell.length_a   1.000
_cell.length_b   1.000
_cell.length_c   1.000
_cell.angle_alpha   90.00
_cell.angle_beta   90.00
_cell.angle_gamma   90.00
#
_symmetry.space_group_name_H-M   'P 1'
#
loop_
_entity.id
_entity.type
_entity.pdbx_description
1 polymer ?
#
loop_
_entity_poly.entity_id
_entity_poly.type
_entity_poly.pdbx_seq_one_letter_code
_entity_poly.pdbx_strand_id
1 'polypeptide(L)'
;GLPADQLSVENAIIITTSNQKVYVLDPSSAAVSWLRNTLAEDNVEVVSASSPRFHTSFDLAVRFGKKLIIQDVDSVEATVYPVLRGDKGQQDGRNSLRVYHVSR
;
A
#
# COMPACT_ATOMS: atom_id res chain seq x y z
N GLY A 1 -8.62 11.03 -11.59
CA GLY A 1 -7.42 10.48 -10.93
C GLY A 1 -6.88 9.39 -11.82
N LEU A 2 -7.53 8.23 -11.81
CA LEU A 2 -7.33 7.19 -12.81
C LEU A 2 -8.00 7.54 -14.15
N PRO A 3 -7.52 6.97 -15.27
CA PRO A 3 -8.24 6.98 -16.54
C PRO A 3 -9.59 6.25 -16.44
N ALA A 4 -10.52 6.55 -17.35
CA ALA A 4 -11.86 5.98 -17.37
C ALA A 4 -12.00 4.73 -18.27
N ASP A 5 -10.88 4.14 -18.70
CA ASP A 5 -10.90 2.90 -19.46
C ASP A 5 -11.29 1.71 -18.58
N GLN A 6 -11.77 0.64 -19.22
CA GLN A 6 -12.30 -0.52 -18.52
C GLN A 6 -11.26 -1.20 -17.60
N LEU A 7 -10.00 -1.29 -18.02
CA LEU A 7 -8.95 -1.91 -17.23
C LEU A 7 -8.66 -1.10 -15.97
N SER A 8 -8.60 0.23 -16.08
CA SER A 8 -8.47 1.12 -14.92
C SER A 8 -9.61 0.97 -13.91
N VAL A 9 -10.84 0.77 -14.39
CA VAL A 9 -12.01 0.52 -13.54
C VAL A 9 -11.90 -0.84 -12.84
N GLU A 10 -11.54 -1.90 -13.56
CA GLU A 10 -11.36 -3.24 -12.99
C GLU A 10 -10.24 -3.25 -11.94
N ASN A 11 -9.10 -2.60 -12.22
CA ASN A 11 -8.01 -2.45 -11.27
C ASN A 11 -8.44 -1.68 -10.01
N ALA A 12 -9.22 -0.61 -10.17
CA ALA A 12 -9.75 0.16 -9.04
C ALA A 12 -10.66 -0.69 -8.14
N ILE A 13 -11.49 -1.56 -8.72
CA ILE A 13 -12.34 -2.49 -7.97
C ILE A 13 -11.48 -3.48 -7.19
N ILE A 14 -10.47 -4.10 -7.82
CA ILE A 14 -9.57 -5.04 -7.14
C ILE A 14 -8.85 -4.36 -5.97
N ILE A 15 -8.31 -3.16 -6.19
CA ILE A 15 -7.58 -2.36 -5.20
C ILE A 15 -8.45 -2.03 -3.97
N THR A 16 -9.72 -1.70 -4.18
CA THR A 16 -10.62 -1.25 -3.10
C THR A 16 -11.27 -2.40 -2.34
N THR A 17 -11.57 -3.50 -3.02
CA THR A 17 -12.29 -4.66 -2.46
C THR A 17 -11.38 -5.76 -1.90
N SER A 18 -10.10 -5.82 -2.32
CA SER A 18 -9.19 -6.86 -1.86
C SER A 18 -8.88 -6.74 -0.37
N ASN A 19 -8.88 -7.90 0.30
CA ASN A 19 -8.41 -8.07 1.66
C ASN A 19 -6.90 -8.40 1.73
N GLN A 20 -6.26 -8.61 0.58
CA GLN A 20 -4.82 -8.86 0.47
C GLN A 20 -4.05 -7.56 0.20
N LYS A 21 -2.72 -7.63 0.30
CA LYS A 21 -1.82 -6.57 -0.17
C LYS A 21 -1.87 -6.49 -1.68
N VAL A 22 -1.97 -5.28 -2.23
CA VAL A 22 -2.16 -5.07 -3.68
C VAL A 22 -0.98 -4.32 -4.26
N TYR A 23 -0.16 -5.02 -5.03
CA TYR A 23 0.95 -4.43 -5.75
C TYR A 23 0.45 -3.75 -7.04
N VAL A 24 0.68 -2.45 -7.20
CA VAL A 24 0.24 -1.68 -8.38
C VAL A 24 1.43 -1.38 -9.28
N LEU A 25 1.31 -1.64 -10.58
CA LEU A 25 2.30 -1.20 -11.56
C LEU A 25 1.72 0.05 -12.23
N ASP A 26 2.35 1.20 -12.00
CA ASP A 26 1.82 2.48 -12.48
C ASP A 26 2.94 3.42 -12.92
N PRO A 27 3.36 3.33 -14.20
CA PRO A 27 4.41 4.20 -14.73
C PRO A 27 4.02 5.68 -14.76
N SER A 28 2.71 5.99 -14.65
CA SER A 28 2.18 7.34 -14.73
C SER A 28 2.05 8.04 -13.37
N SER A 29 2.22 7.32 -12.26
CA SER A 29 1.94 7.80 -10.90
C SER A 29 0.49 8.31 -10.68
N ALA A 30 -0.44 8.02 -11.60
CA ALA A 30 -1.84 8.40 -11.48
C ALA A 30 -2.57 7.61 -10.38
N ALA A 31 -2.21 6.34 -10.20
CA ALA A 31 -2.79 5.45 -9.20
C ALA A 31 -2.48 5.93 -7.78
N VAL A 32 -1.27 6.44 -7.52
CA VAL A 32 -0.91 7.10 -6.25
C VAL A 32 -1.89 8.21 -5.91
N SER A 33 -2.09 9.14 -6.84
CA SER A 33 -2.88 10.35 -6.61
C SER A 33 -4.35 9.98 -6.43
N TRP A 34 -4.82 9.02 -7.21
CA TRP A 34 -6.16 8.46 -7.02
C TRP A 34 -6.32 7.78 -5.66
N LEU A 35 -5.40 6.91 -5.25
CA LEU A 35 -5.42 6.23 -3.96
C LEU A 35 -5.43 7.20 -2.78
N ARG A 36 -4.58 8.24 -2.82
CA ARG A 36 -4.56 9.30 -1.79
C ARG A 36 -5.92 9.98 -1.65
N ASN A 37 -6.56 10.29 -2.78
CA ASN A 37 -7.87 10.94 -2.78
C ASN A 37 -8.98 9.99 -2.33
N THR A 38 -8.96 8.74 -2.80
CA THR A 38 -9.97 7.72 -2.46
C THR A 38 -9.89 7.28 -1.00
N LEU A 39 -8.70 7.32 -0.39
CA LEU A 39 -8.46 6.92 1.01
C LEU A 39 -8.27 8.13 1.94
N ALA A 40 -8.68 9.33 1.50
CA ALA A 40 -8.46 10.57 2.24
C ALA A 40 -9.11 10.55 3.65
N GLU A 41 -10.26 9.91 3.78
CA GLU A 41 -10.98 9.78 5.05
C GLU A 41 -10.39 8.70 5.98
N ASP A 42 -9.55 7.81 5.45
CA ASP A 42 -9.01 6.66 6.18
C ASP A 42 -7.64 6.91 6.83
N ASN A 43 -7.21 8.18 6.90
CA ASN A 43 -5.91 8.57 7.46
C ASN A 43 -4.73 7.79 6.83
N VAL A 44 -4.73 7.73 5.50
CA VAL A 44 -3.68 7.04 4.73
C VAL A 44 -2.34 7.76 4.86
N GLU A 45 -1.30 7.02 5.24
CA GLU A 45 0.06 7.51 5.25
C GLU A 45 0.77 7.13 3.96
N VAL A 46 1.63 8.02 3.45
CA VAL A 46 2.38 7.76 2.22
C VAL A 46 3.86 7.97 2.45
N VAL A 47 4.65 6.96 2.11
CA VAL A 47 6.10 6.93 2.33
C VAL A 47 6.80 6.35 1.11
N SER A 48 7.99 6.87 0.76
CA SER A 48 8.84 6.25 -0.26
C SER A 48 9.66 5.13 0.39
N ALA A 49 9.89 4.03 -0.32
CA ALA A 49 10.75 2.94 0.16
C ALA A 49 12.19 3.40 0.41
N SER A 50 12.65 4.39 -0.35
CA SER A 50 13.97 5.02 -0.18
C SER A 50 14.05 5.99 1.00
N SER A 51 12.93 6.28 1.68
CA SER A 51 12.90 7.28 2.74
C SER A 51 13.57 6.76 4.02
N PRO A 52 14.39 7.56 4.72
CA PRO A 52 14.90 7.21 6.05
C PRO A 52 13.81 6.94 7.09
N ARG A 53 12.58 7.40 6.84
CA ARG A 53 11.42 7.21 7.71
C ARG A 53 10.63 5.94 7.40
N PHE A 54 11.01 5.19 6.36
CA PHE A 54 10.26 4.04 5.86
C PHE A 54 9.93 3.03 6.96
N HIS A 55 10.94 2.53 7.68
CA HIS A 55 10.74 1.56 8.77
C HIS A 55 9.83 2.09 9.87
N THR A 56 10.05 3.33 10.31
CA THR A 56 9.21 3.95 11.34
C THR A 56 7.76 4.05 10.90
N SER A 57 7.49 4.55 9.69
CA SER A 57 6.14 4.64 9.13
C SER A 57 5.50 3.26 8.96
N PHE A 58 6.29 2.27 8.51
CA PHE A 58 5.86 0.89 8.34
C PHE A 58 5.44 0.26 9.68
N ASP A 59 6.30 0.32 10.69
CA ASP A 59 6.04 -0.25 12.01
C ASP A 59 4.82 0.42 12.68
N LEU A 60 4.68 1.73 12.55
CA LEU A 60 3.50 2.45 13.05
C LEU A 60 2.23 2.03 12.31
N ALA A 61 2.29 1.88 10.99
CA ALA A 61 1.15 1.44 10.21
C ALA A 61 0.69 0.04 10.60
N VAL A 62 1.65 -0.88 10.81
CA VAL A 62 1.36 -2.21 11.35
C VAL A 62 0.80 -2.10 12.76
N ARG A 63 1.43 -1.37 13.67
CA ARG A 63 0.99 -1.33 15.08
C ARG A 63 -0.41 -0.74 15.27
N PHE A 64 -0.78 0.23 14.46
CA PHE A 64 -2.04 0.98 14.59
C PHE A 64 -3.08 0.66 13.52
N GLY A 65 -2.79 -0.29 12.61
CA GLY A 65 -3.69 -0.63 11.52
C GLY A 65 -3.95 0.51 10.53
N LYS A 66 -2.99 1.43 10.35
CA LYS A 66 -3.13 2.53 9.37
C LYS A 66 -3.01 1.98 7.95
N LYS A 67 -3.72 2.62 7.00
CA LYS A 67 -3.46 2.40 5.58
C LYS A 67 -2.13 3.06 5.20
N LEU A 68 -1.27 2.35 4.49
CA LEU A 68 0.07 2.82 4.12
C LEU A 68 0.33 2.60 2.63
N ILE A 69 0.56 3.68 1.89
CA ILE A 69 1.01 3.63 0.49
C ILE A 69 2.54 3.71 0.46
N ILE A 70 3.19 2.75 -0.20
CA ILE A 70 4.66 2.71 -0.32
C ILE A 70 5.08 2.97 -1.76
N GLN A 71 5.79 4.06 -2.01
CA GLN A 71 6.17 4.52 -3.35
C GLN A 71 7.64 4.22 -3.65
N ASP A 72 8.00 4.28 -4.95
CA ASP A 72 9.38 4.14 -5.43
C ASP A 72 10.08 2.89 -4.88
N VAL A 73 9.34 1.78 -4.84
CA VAL A 73 9.87 0.51 -4.38
C VAL A 73 10.59 -0.12 -5.57
N ASP A 74 11.92 -0.14 -5.58
CA ASP A 74 12.66 -0.93 -6.58
C ASP A 74 12.74 -2.41 -6.19
N SER A 75 12.87 -2.65 -4.88
CA SER A 75 12.84 -3.97 -4.27
C SER A 75 12.23 -3.88 -2.88
N VAL A 76 11.64 -4.98 -2.43
CA VAL A 76 11.11 -5.07 -1.07
C VAL A 76 12.21 -5.62 -0.16
N GLU A 77 12.52 -4.90 0.90
CA GLU A 77 13.52 -5.37 1.87
C GLU A 77 13.08 -6.65 2.58
N ALA A 78 14.05 -7.50 2.90
CA ALA A 78 13.78 -8.80 3.49
C ALA A 78 13.03 -8.73 4.84
N THR A 79 13.26 -7.65 5.58
CA THR A 79 12.67 -7.33 6.88
C THR A 79 11.15 -7.15 6.81
N VAL A 80 10.62 -6.76 5.65
CA VAL A 80 9.20 -6.46 5.44
C VAL A 80 8.40 -7.73 5.06
N TYR A 81 9.06 -8.77 4.53
CA TYR A 81 8.39 -9.98 4.06
C TYR A 81 7.53 -10.71 5.10
N PRO A 82 7.94 -10.89 6.37
CA PRO A 82 7.12 -11.61 7.35
C PRO A 82 5.75 -10.95 7.53
N VAL A 83 5.75 -9.61 7.64
CA VAL A 83 4.52 -8.83 7.72
C VAL A 83 3.74 -8.94 6.42
N LEU A 84 4.39 -8.86 5.25
CA LEU A 84 3.71 -9.00 3.95
C LEU A 84 3.09 -10.37 3.72
N ARG A 85 3.73 -11.46 4.14
CA ARG A 85 3.17 -12.82 4.09
C ARG A 85 2.03 -13.02 5.08
N GLY A 86 1.91 -12.14 6.06
CA GLY A 86 0.98 -12.35 7.16
C GLY A 86 1.44 -13.48 8.06
N ASP A 87 2.75 -13.68 8.19
CA ASP A 87 3.36 -14.60 9.15
C ASP A 87 3.00 -14.08 10.55
N LYS A 88 1.84 -14.52 11.05
CA LYS A 88 1.28 -14.10 12.34
C LYS A 88 2.14 -14.70 13.45
N GLY A 89 3.16 -13.98 13.87
CA GLY A 89 3.64 -14.07 15.25
C GLY A 89 2.53 -13.53 16.16
N GLN A 90 1.57 -14.37 16.51
CA GLN A 90 0.58 -14.21 17.59
C GLN A 90 0.38 -12.78 18.13
N GLN A 91 -0.14 -11.84 17.33
CA GLN A 91 -0.76 -10.62 17.84
C GLN A 91 -2.00 -10.28 17.00
N ASP A 92 -3.13 -10.56 17.64
CA ASP A 92 -4.45 -9.96 17.53
C ASP A 92 -4.94 -9.47 16.14
N GLY A 93 -5.72 -10.35 15.49
CA GLY A 93 -7.03 -10.03 14.90
C GLY A 93 -7.22 -8.99 13.79
N ARG A 94 -6.42 -7.93 13.68
CA ARG A 94 -6.70 -6.77 12.81
C ARG A 94 -5.42 -6.17 12.28
N ASN A 95 -4.93 -6.60 11.12
CA ASN A 95 -3.89 -5.86 10.40
C ASN A 95 -3.84 -6.18 8.91
N SER A 96 -4.70 -5.50 8.15
CA SER A 96 -4.61 -5.44 6.69
C SER A 96 -3.71 -4.28 6.30
N LEU A 97 -2.39 -4.45 6.39
CA LEU A 97 -1.46 -3.52 5.75
C LEU A 97 -1.69 -3.62 4.23
N ARG A 98 -2.28 -2.60 3.61
CA ARG A 98 -2.50 -2.52 2.16
C ARG A 98 -1.34 -1.78 1.53
N VAL A 99 -0.31 -2.51 1.10
CA VAL A 99 0.84 -1.92 0.42
C VAL A 99 0.53 -1.80 -1.05
N TYR A 100 0.50 -0.56 -1.55
CA TYR A 100 0.40 -0.24 -2.97
C TYR A 100 1.78 0.12 -3.47
N HIS A 101 2.46 -0.83 -4.11
CA HIS A 101 3.66 -0.54 -4.90
C HIS A 101 3.28 0.36 -6.06
N VAL A 102 4.18 1.22 -6.52
CA VAL A 102 4.09 1.91 -7.81
C VAL A 102 5.49 1.88 -8.41
N SER A 103 5.71 0.95 -9.36
CA SER A 103 6.92 0.94 -10.18
C SER A 103 6.73 1.95 -11.29
N ARG A 104 7.81 2.67 -11.59
CA ARG A 104 8.01 3.20 -12.94
C ARG A 104 8.44 2.09 -13.88
#